data_AF-A0A8X6JMS6-F1
#
_entry.id   AF-A0A8X6JMS6-F1
#
_cell.length_a   1.000
_cell.length_b   1.000
_cell.length_c   1.000
_cell.angle_alpha   90.00
_cell.angle_beta   90.00
_cell.angle_gamma   90.00
#
_symmetry.space_group_name_H-M   'P 1'
#
loop_
_entity.id
_entity.type
_entity.pdbx_description
1 polymer ?
#
loop_
_entity_poly.entity_id
_entity_poly.type
_entity_poly.pdbx_seq_one_letter_code
_entity_poly.pdbx_strand_id
1 'polypeptide(L)'
;MTLQQVLQEMDKYFLDYENEIFASFKFLEIKQEQGGKFTDYYSRLRNAVVKCNYGESQDRMLRDKIIQGQLDKALQERLIRESSKKAKNTTRSS
;
A
#
# COMPACT_ATOMS: atom_id res chain seq x y z
N MET A 1 20.87 -31.86 16.93
CA MET A 1 20.71 -30.44 16.55
C MET A 1 21.89 -30.06 15.68
N THR A 2 21.67 -29.84 14.38
CA THR A 2 22.70 -29.43 13.42
C THR A 2 22.71 -27.91 13.27
N LEU A 3 23.80 -27.32 12.77
CA LEU A 3 23.87 -25.89 12.47
C LEU A 3 22.70 -25.42 11.60
N GLN A 4 22.29 -26.24 10.63
CA GLN A 4 21.18 -25.96 9.74
C GLN A 4 19.84 -25.90 10.48
N GLN A 5 19.62 -26.73 11.50
CA GLN A 5 18.42 -26.69 12.34
C GLN A 5 18.39 -25.44 13.23
N VAL A 6 19.54 -25.00 13.74
CA VAL A 6 19.65 -23.76 14.53
C VAL A 6 19.32 -22.55 13.66
N LEU A 7 19.90 -22.48 12.46
CA LEU A 7 19.61 -21.39 11.52
C LEU A 7 18.13 -21.37 11.11
N GLN A 8 17.51 -22.52 10.85
CA GLN A 8 16.08 -22.62 10.54
C GLN A 8 15.17 -22.15 11.69
N GLU A 9 15.50 -22.47 12.94
CA GLU A 9 14.72 -21.99 14.09
C GLU A 9 14.95 -20.50 14.34
N MET A 10 16.15 -19.97 14.10
CA MET A 10 16.40 -18.53 14.15
C MET A 10 15.64 -17.81 13.04
N ASP A 11 15.71 -18.31 11.81
CA ASP A 11 14.96 -17.80 10.66
C ASP A 11 13.46 -17.81 10.95
N LYS A 12 12.92 -18.89 11.51
CA LYS A 12 11.51 -18.96 11.92
C LYS A 12 11.14 -17.96 13.03
N TYR A 13 12.03 -17.69 13.99
CA TYR A 13 11.77 -16.72 15.06
C TYR A 13 11.99 -15.25 14.64
N PHE A 14 12.88 -14.99 13.66
CA PHE A 14 13.31 -13.64 13.28
C PHE A 14 12.85 -13.19 11.88
N LEU A 15 12.56 -14.10 10.94
CA LEU A 15 12.05 -13.77 9.59
C LEU A 15 10.52 -13.68 9.54
N ASP A 16 9.79 -14.36 10.43
CA ASP A 16 8.32 -14.32 10.47
C ASP A 16 7.76 -12.97 10.95
N TYR A 17 8.63 -12.03 11.34
CA TYR A 17 8.24 -10.66 11.64
C TYR A 17 9.11 -9.69 10.83
N GLU A 18 8.98 -9.68 9.49
CA GLU A 18 8.93 -8.37 8.84
C GLU A 18 7.84 -7.62 9.61
N ASN A 19 8.26 -6.74 10.52
CA ASN A 19 7.35 -6.09 11.44
C ASN A 19 6.30 -5.37 10.58
N GLU A 20 5.13 -5.99 10.42
CA GLU A 20 4.10 -5.54 9.48
C GLU A 20 3.64 -4.14 9.86
N ILE A 21 3.73 -3.81 11.15
CA ILE A 21 3.50 -2.47 11.70
C ILE A 21 4.57 -1.51 11.18
N PHE A 22 5.85 -1.88 11.20
CA PHE A 22 6.94 -1.07 10.64
C PHE A 22 6.89 -0.94 9.12
N ALA A 23 6.52 -2.02 8.40
CA ALA A 23 6.31 -1.98 6.96
C ALA A 23 5.14 -1.05 6.61
N SER A 24 4.02 -1.19 7.33
CA SER A 24 2.87 -0.30 7.23
C SER A 24 3.24 1.15 7.53
N PHE A 25 4.02 1.39 8.60
CA PHE A 25 4.50 2.72 8.96
C PHE A 25 5.27 3.35 7.79
N LYS A 26 6.27 2.65 7.24
CA LYS A 26 7.01 3.10 6.06
C LYS A 26 6.11 3.37 4.86
N PHE A 27 5.18 2.46 4.56
CA PHE A 27 4.22 2.62 3.47
C PHE A 27 3.37 3.88 3.65
N LEU A 28 2.87 4.13 4.86
CA LEU A 28 2.02 5.26 5.20
C LEU A 28 2.77 6.60 5.17
N GLU A 29 4.09 6.60 5.35
CA GLU A 29 4.91 7.81 5.22
C GLU A 29 5.19 8.24 3.77
N ILE A 30 5.09 7.33 2.79
CA ILE A 30 5.37 7.64 1.38
C ILE A 30 4.40 8.72 0.87
N LYS A 31 4.95 9.77 0.26
CA LYS A 31 4.19 10.84 -0.40
C LYS A 31 4.84 11.15 -1.76
N GLN A 32 4.06 11.73 -2.68
CA GLN A 32 4.63 12.19 -3.94
C GLN A 32 5.56 13.38 -3.68
N GLU A 33 6.77 13.30 -4.23
CA GLU A 33 7.80 14.33 -4.09
C GLU A 33 7.53 15.51 -5.01
N GLN A 34 7.93 16.71 -4.58
CA GLN A 34 7.81 17.92 -5.39
C GLN A 34 8.70 17.80 -6.63
N GLY A 35 8.10 17.97 -7.82
CA GLY A 35 8.81 17.81 -9.09
C GLY A 35 9.09 16.36 -9.51
N GLY A 36 8.71 15.37 -8.68
CA GLY A 36 8.87 13.95 -9.00
C GLY A 36 7.79 13.41 -9.94
N LYS A 37 8.13 12.40 -10.74
CA LYS A 37 7.16 11.73 -11.63
C LYS A 37 6.21 10.87 -10.80
N PHE A 38 4.95 10.81 -11.25
CA PHE A 38 3.95 9.93 -10.64
C PHE A 38 4.35 8.45 -10.72
N THR A 39 5.01 8.03 -11.79
CA THR A 39 5.50 6.65 -11.97
C THR A 39 6.42 6.22 -10.83
N ASP A 40 7.33 7.11 -10.41
CA ASP A 40 8.31 6.81 -9.38
C ASP A 40 7.65 6.73 -8.00
N TYR A 41 6.67 7.60 -7.76
CA TYR A 41 5.80 7.53 -6.58
C TYR A 41 5.01 6.21 -6.53
N TYR A 42 4.36 5.83 -7.64
CA TYR A 42 3.59 4.60 -7.74
C TYR A 42 4.45 3.35 -7.54
N SER A 43 5.63 3.29 -8.17
CA SER A 43 6.56 2.17 -8.02
C SER A 43 7.04 1.99 -6.58
N ARG A 44 7.33 3.09 -5.86
CA ARG A 44 7.67 3.02 -4.43
C ARG A 44 6.53 2.47 -3.58
N LEU A 45 5.30 2.93 -3.82
CA LEU A 45 4.12 2.43 -3.12
C LEU A 45 3.88 0.95 -3.37
N ARG A 46 3.95 0.50 -4.64
CA ARG A 46 3.78 -0.91 -5.00
C ARG A 46 4.84 -1.74 -4.26
N ASN A 47 6.10 -1.35 -4.31
CA ASN A 47 7.16 -2.14 -3.67
C ASN A 47 7.01 -2.22 -2.15
N ALA A 48 6.52 -1.14 -1.51
CA ALA A 48 6.31 -1.11 -0.07
C ALA A 48 5.08 -1.92 0.37
N VAL A 49 3.97 -1.87 -0.37
CA VAL A 49 2.70 -2.48 0.08
C VAL A 49 2.78 -4.01 0.19
N VAL A 50 3.65 -4.67 -0.59
CA VAL A 50 3.88 -6.13 -0.54
C VAL A 50 4.35 -6.58 0.84
N LYS A 51 5.18 -5.75 1.49
CA LYS A 51 5.75 -6.02 2.82
C LYS A 51 4.77 -5.78 3.96
N CYS A 52 3.63 -5.17 3.68
CA CYS A 52 2.65 -4.80 4.71
C CYS A 52 1.67 -5.94 5.04
N ASN A 53 1.67 -7.02 4.25
CA ASN A 53 0.79 -8.17 4.41
C ASN A 53 -0.70 -7.83 4.57
N TYR A 54 -1.21 -6.84 3.83
CA TYR A 54 -2.63 -6.44 3.91
C TYR A 54 -3.62 -7.47 3.34
N GLY A 55 -3.14 -8.62 2.86
CA GLY A 55 -3.97 -9.66 2.23
C GLY A 55 -4.84 -9.10 1.11
N GLU A 56 -6.13 -9.46 1.12
CA GLU A 56 -7.12 -9.03 0.13
C GLU A 56 -7.33 -7.51 0.07
N SER A 57 -6.94 -6.78 1.13
CA SER A 57 -7.08 -5.32 1.16
C SER A 57 -5.94 -4.57 0.48
N GLN A 58 -4.89 -5.26 0.00
CA GLN A 58 -3.69 -4.62 -0.57
C GLN A 58 -4.02 -3.61 -1.68
N ASP A 59 -4.88 -3.97 -2.64
CA ASP A 59 -5.24 -3.09 -3.76
C ASP A 59 -6.09 -1.90 -3.32
N ARG A 60 -6.90 -2.08 -2.27
CA ARG A 60 -7.64 -0.97 -1.66
C ARG A 60 -6.68 -0.02 -0.95
N MET A 61 -5.77 -0.55 -0.13
CA MET A 61 -4.77 0.25 0.60
C MET A 61 -3.88 1.02 -0.36
N LEU A 62 -3.44 0.40 -1.45
CA LEU A 62 -2.64 1.06 -2.47
C LEU A 62 -3.40 2.24 -3.11
N ARG A 63 -4.67 2.04 -3.50
CA ARG A 63 -5.49 3.12 -4.08
C ARG A 63 -5.74 4.27 -3.11
N ASP A 64 -6.13 3.94 -1.88
CA ASP A 64 -6.40 4.95 -0.84
C ASP A 64 -5.12 5.75 -0.54
N LYS A 65 -3.97 5.07 -0.51
CA LYS A 65 -2.67 5.70 -0.29
C LYS A 65 -2.22 6.60 -1.44
N ILE A 66 -2.44 6.18 -2.70
CA ILE A 66 -2.17 7.02 -3.88
C ILE A 66 -2.89 8.36 -3.76
N ILE A 67 -4.19 8.32 -3.42
CA ILE A 67 -4.99 9.53 -3.22
C ILE A 67 -4.46 10.33 -2.04
N GLN A 68 -4.23 9.70 -0.88
CA GLN A 68 -3.79 10.38 0.34
C GLN A 68 -2.44 11.11 0.18
N GLY A 69 -1.46 10.46 -0.45
CA GLY A 69 -0.10 10.99 -0.63
C GLY A 69 0.10 11.82 -1.90
N GLN A 70 -0.97 12.08 -2.66
CA GLN A 70 -0.96 12.95 -3.84
C GLN A 70 -0.54 14.39 -3.45
N LEU A 71 0.36 14.97 -4.25
CA LEU A 71 0.89 16.32 -4.05
C LEU A 71 -0.13 17.38 -4.49
N ASP A 72 -0.74 17.18 -5.66
CA ASP A 72 -1.74 18.09 -6.21
C ASP A 72 -3.08 17.94 -5.47
N LYS A 73 -3.45 18.95 -4.68
CA LYS A 73 -4.67 18.97 -3.87
C LYS A 73 -5.94 19.06 -4.71
N ALA A 74 -5.93 19.79 -5.82
CA ALA A 74 -7.08 19.86 -6.71
C ALA A 74 -7.33 18.50 -7.39
N LEU A 75 -6.26 17.83 -7.82
CA LEU A 75 -6.33 16.47 -8.35
C LEU A 75 -6.80 15.48 -7.27
N GLN A 76 -6.26 15.57 -6.05
CA GLN A 76 -6.68 14.74 -4.91
C GLN A 76 -8.19 14.85 -4.67
N GLU A 77 -8.74 16.06 -4.59
CA GLU A 77 -10.18 16.30 -4.41
C GLU A 77 -11.01 15.71 -5.56
N ARG A 78 -10.55 15.90 -6.80
CA ARG A 78 -11.22 15.35 -7.99
C ARG A 78 -11.27 13.82 -7.94
N LEU A 79 -10.17 13.16 -7.60
CA LEU A 79 -10.09 11.71 -7.49
C LEU A 79 -11.03 11.16 -6.40
N ILE A 80 -11.14 11.85 -5.25
CA ILE A 80 -12.10 11.49 -4.18
C ILE A 80 -13.55 11.59 -4.67
N ARG A 81 -13.88 12.66 -5.42
CA ARG A 81 -15.23 12.83 -5.99
C ARG A 81 -15.54 11.79 -7.06
N GLU A 82 -14.56 11.35 -7.84
CA GLU A 82 -14.76 10.33 -8.87
C GLU A 82 -14.87 8.91 -8.29
N SER A 83 -14.11 8.59 -7.24
CA SER A 83 -14.14 7.28 -6.59
C SER A 83 -15.50 7.01 -5.91
N SER A 84 -16.15 8.03 -5.37
CA SER A 84 -17.48 7.93 -4.75
C SER A 84 -18.64 7.74 -5.74
N LYS A 85 -18.45 8.02 -7.04
CA LYS A 85 -19.51 7.90 -8.05
C LYS A 85 -19.81 6.46 -8.49
N LYS A 86 -18.90 5.50 -8.25
CA LYS A 86 -19.08 4.10 -8.70
C LYS A 86 -20.10 3.27 -7.90
N ALA A 87 -20.70 3.80 -6.84
CA ALA A 87 -21.69 3.07 -6.02
C ALA A 87 -23.16 3.25 -6.46
N LYS A 88 -23.46 4.02 -7.51
CA LYS A 88 -24.86 4.39 -7.86
C LYS A 88 -25.39 3.85 -9.20
N ASN A 89 -24.61 3.05 -9.94
CA ASN A 89 -25.00 2.61 -11.30
C ASN A 89 -25.36 1.11 -11.44
N THR A 90 -25.65 0.39 -10.35
CA THR A 90 -26.09 -1.02 -10.41
C THR A 90 -27.50 -1.28 -9.88
N THR A 91 -28.37 -0.28 -9.88
CA THR A 91 -29.82 -0.51 -9.71
C THR A 91 -30.60 0.43 -10.61
N ARG A 92 -30.62 0.10 -11.91
CA ARG A 92 -31.68 0.56 -12.81
C ARG A 92 -32.18 -0.65 -13.59
N SER A 93 -33.23 -1.22 -13.01
CA SER A 93 -34.32 -2.02 -13.57
C SER A 93 -34.19 -2.49 -15.02
N SER A 94 -34.24 -3.81 -15.22
CA SER A 94 -35.11 -4.49 -16.18
C SER A 94 -35.40 -5.88 -15.66
#